data_AF-A0A967KFU8-F1
#
_entry.id   AF-A0A967KFU8-F1
#
_cell.length_a   1.000
_cell.length_b   1.000
_cell.length_c   1.000
_cell.angle_alpha   90.00
_cell.angle_beta   90.00
_cell.angle_gamma   90.00
#
_symmetry.space_group_name_H-M   'P 1'
#
loop_
_entity.id
_entity.type
_entity.pdbx_description
1 polymer ?
#
loop_
_entity_poly.entity_id
_entity_poly.type
_entity_poly.pdbx_seq_one_letter_code
_entity_poly.pdbx_strand_id
1 'polypeptide(L)'
;MSKPELMLVTPPYHCGVVEVAGRWLPLNLLYVAGAARKAGVEPRLYDAMSLFTGWDEIRAQLREHKPKYVASYAITATIDTCMELG
;
A
#
# COMPACT_ATOMS: atom_id res chain seq x y z
N MET A 1 1.75 23.01 11.96
CA MET A 1 1.21 21.66 12.29
C MET A 1 1.74 20.69 11.25
N SER A 2 2.12 19.46 11.62
CA SER A 2 2.53 18.46 10.62
C SER A 2 1.34 18.06 9.76
N LYS A 3 1.57 17.81 8.47
CA LYS A 3 0.53 17.28 7.57
C LYS A 3 0.13 15.87 8.04
N PRO A 4 -1.16 15.49 7.95
CA PRO A 4 -1.56 14.12 8.25
C PRO A 4 -0.96 13.17 7.21
N GLU A 5 -0.51 11.98 7.65
CA GLU A 5 0.04 10.95 6.75
C GLU A 5 -1.07 10.02 6.26
N LEU A 6 -1.03 9.67 4.96
CA LEU A 6 -1.81 8.61 4.33
C LEU A 6 -0.86 7.51 3.87
N MET A 7 -0.90 6.35 4.52
CA MET A 7 -0.15 5.18 4.08
C MET A 7 -0.97 4.40 3.05
N LEU A 8 -0.40 4.23 1.87
CA LEU A 8 -0.93 3.45 0.75
C LEU A 8 -0.17 2.12 0.70
N VAL A 9 -0.87 1.00 0.83
CA VAL A 9 -0.27 -0.32 0.99
C VAL A 9 -0.76 -1.27 -0.10
N THR A 10 0.14 -1.94 -0.82
CA THR A 10 -0.28 -3.09 -1.65
C THR A 10 -0.46 -4.30 -0.75
N PRO A 11 -1.52 -5.12 -0.93
CA PRO A 11 -1.70 -6.30 -0.10
C PRO A 11 -0.59 -7.33 -0.40
N PRO A 12 -0.15 -8.13 0.58
CA PRO A 12 0.79 -9.21 0.30
C PRO A 12 0.05 -10.29 -0.50
N TYR A 13 0.35 -10.34 -1.80
CA TYR A 13 -0.24 -11.26 -2.75
C TYR A 13 0.79 -11.70 -3.78
N HIS A 14 0.80 -13.01 -4.06
CA HIS A 14 1.75 -13.66 -4.93
C HIS A 14 1.01 -14.43 -6.02
N CYS A 15 1.35 -14.19 -7.29
CA CYS A 15 0.84 -15.00 -8.39
C CYS A 15 1.87 -15.13 -9.52
N GLY A 16 2.08 -16.37 -9.97
CA GLY A 16 3.21 -16.73 -10.84
C GLY A 16 3.29 -15.93 -12.14
N VAL A 17 2.18 -15.68 -12.84
CA VAL A 17 2.23 -14.95 -14.13
C VAL A 17 2.68 -13.51 -13.96
N VAL A 18 2.19 -12.82 -12.93
CA VAL A 18 2.57 -11.41 -12.66
C VAL A 18 4.02 -11.33 -12.20
N GLU A 19 4.47 -12.27 -11.36
CA GLU A 19 5.85 -12.30 -10.87
C GLU A 19 6.86 -12.61 -11.98
N VAL A 20 6.50 -13.50 -12.91
CA VAL A 20 7.32 -13.81 -14.09
C VAL A 20 7.42 -12.60 -15.03
N ALA A 21 6.38 -11.78 -15.12
CA ALA A 21 6.40 -10.53 -15.89
C ALA A 21 7.23 -9.41 -15.21
N GLY A 22 7.70 -9.61 -13.97
CA GLY A 22 8.50 -8.66 -13.21
C GLY A 22 7.70 -7.84 -12.20
N ARG A 23 8.34 -6.81 -11.64
CA ARG A 23 7.73 -5.90 -10.67
C ARG A 23 7.19 -4.66 -11.37
N TRP A 24 6.00 -4.23 -10.97
CA TRP A 24 5.32 -3.07 -11.53
C TRP A 24 4.98 -2.10 -10.42
N LEU A 25 5.26 -0.82 -10.66
CA LEU A 25 4.89 0.24 -9.75
C LEU A 25 3.35 0.30 -9.65
N PRO A 26 2.75 0.38 -8.45
CA PRO A 26 1.30 0.45 -8.28
C PRO A 26 0.78 1.83 -8.68
N LEU A 27 0.65 2.06 -9.98
CA LEU A 27 0.30 3.37 -10.57
C LEU A 27 -1.03 3.91 -10.02
N ASN A 28 -2.01 3.04 -9.80
CA ASN A 28 -3.28 3.36 -9.17
C ASN A 28 -3.10 4.05 -7.81
N LEU A 29 -2.21 3.52 -6.94
CA LEU A 29 -1.90 4.15 -5.66
C LEU A 29 -1.16 5.48 -5.84
N LEU A 30 -0.29 5.61 -6.85
CA LEU A 30 0.40 6.87 -7.13
C LEU A 30 -0.53 7.99 -7.59
N TYR A 31 -1.60 7.69 -8.33
CA TYR A 31 -2.63 8.68 -8.65
C TYR A 31 -3.33 9.17 -7.37
N VAL A 32 -3.65 8.27 -6.45
CA VAL A 32 -4.22 8.61 -5.13
C VAL A 32 -3.23 9.45 -4.32
N ALA A 33 -1.94 9.09 -4.31
CA ALA A 33 -0.89 9.87 -3.66
C ALA A 33 -0.80 11.31 -4.19
N GLY A 34 -0.88 11.47 -5.52
CA GLY A 34 -0.91 12.78 -6.17
C GLY A 34 -2.11 13.63 -5.74
N ALA A 35 -3.29 13.02 -5.64
CA ALA A 35 -4.49 13.69 -5.14
C ALA A 35 -4.37 14.06 -3.66
N ALA A 36 -3.87 13.14 -2.82
CA ALA A 36 -3.64 13.36 -1.39
C ALA A 36 -2.68 14.55 -1.15
N ARG A 37 -1.57 14.62 -1.90
CA ARG A 37 -0.62 15.73 -1.81
C ARG A 37 -1.26 17.07 -2.14
N LYS A 38 -2.10 17.13 -3.19
CA LYS A 38 -2.85 18.35 -3.56
C LYS A 38 -3.84 18.77 -2.46
N ALA A 39 -4.38 17.82 -1.70
CA ALA A 39 -5.25 18.06 -0.56
C ALA A 39 -4.51 18.37 0.76
N GLY A 40 -3.17 18.46 0.74
CA GLY A 40 -2.36 18.74 1.94
C GLY A 40 -2.14 17.54 2.87
N VAL A 41 -2.41 16.32 2.40
CA VAL A 41 -2.11 15.06 3.08
C VAL A 41 -0.80 14.51 2.54
N GLU A 42 0.10 14.03 3.41
CA GLU A 42 1.40 13.49 2.99
C GLU A 42 1.26 11.99 2.68
N PRO A 43 1.42 11.54 1.42
CA PRO A 43 1.30 10.14 1.08
C PRO A 43 2.60 9.37 1.33
N ARG A 44 2.49 8.15 1.85
CA ARG A 44 3.56 7.16 1.94
C ARG A 44 3.14 5.90 1.21
N LEU A 45 3.97 5.38 0.31
CA LEU A 45 3.71 4.11 -0.37
C LEU A 45 4.51 2.99 0.29
N TYR A 46 3.86 1.88 0.63
CA TYR A 46 4.49 0.63 0.99
C TYR A 46 4.00 -0.48 0.06
N ASP A 47 4.86 -0.89 -0.87
CA ASP A 47 4.53 -1.88 -1.90
C ASP A 47 5.00 -3.28 -1.49
N ALA A 48 4.20 -3.97 -0.67
CA ALA A 48 4.50 -5.31 -0.17
C ALA A 48 4.67 -6.34 -1.31
N MET A 49 3.88 -6.22 -2.39
CA MET A 49 4.02 -7.09 -3.56
C MET A 49 5.39 -6.96 -4.23
N SER A 50 5.85 -5.74 -4.49
CA SER A 50 7.19 -5.54 -5.07
C SER A 50 8.31 -5.88 -4.09
N LEU A 51 8.10 -5.64 -2.79
CA LEU A 51 9.09 -5.95 -1.76
C LEU A 51 9.14 -7.43 -1.38
N PHE A 52 8.15 -8.24 -1.80
CA PHE A 52 7.99 -9.63 -1.37
C PHE A 52 7.92 -9.73 0.16
N THR A 53 7.17 -8.83 0.80
CA THR A 53 6.97 -8.80 2.24
C THR A 53 5.55 -9.20 2.61
N GLY A 54 5.35 -9.60 3.86
CA GLY A 54 4.08 -10.07 4.38
C GLY A 54 3.43 -9.09 5.36
N TRP A 55 2.43 -9.61 6.08
CA TRP A 55 1.68 -8.83 7.05
C TRP A 55 2.49 -8.36 8.25
N ASP A 56 3.54 -9.08 8.63
CA ASP A 56 4.35 -8.70 9.78
C ASP A 56 5.17 -7.44 9.51
N GLU A 57 5.73 -7.31 8.30
CA GLU A 57 6.41 -6.10 7.86
C GLU A 57 5.43 -4.93 7.69
N ILE A 58 4.26 -5.17 7.10
CA ILE A 58 3.20 -4.15 6.99
C ILE A 58 2.83 -3.63 8.39
N ARG A 59 2.60 -4.53 9.35
CA ARG A 59 2.29 -4.16 10.74
C ARG A 59 3.44 -3.40 11.40
N ALA A 60 4.69 -3.73 11.08
CA ALA A 60 5.85 -2.98 11.58
C ALA A 60 5.85 -1.54 11.05
N GLN A 61 5.61 -1.36 9.74
CA GLN A 61 5.53 -0.04 9.12
C GLN A 61 4.38 0.81 9.70
N LEU A 62 3.20 0.20 9.92
CA LEU A 62 2.08 0.88 10.54
C LEU A 62 2.40 1.35 11.97
N ARG A 63 3.09 0.53 12.77
CA ARG A 63 3.52 0.89 14.14
C ARG A 63 4.58 1.99 14.16
N GLU A 64 5.52 1.95 13.22
CA GLU A 64 6.60 2.93 13.09
C GLU A 64 6.06 4.30 12.68
N HIS A 65 5.23 4.35 11.63
CA HIS A 65 4.79 5.60 11.03
C HIS A 65 3.52 6.18 11.66
N LYS A 66 2.68 5.35 12.27
CA LYS A 66 1.40 5.75 12.90
C LYS A 66 0.57 6.66 11.99
N PRO A 67 0.31 6.27 10.73
CA PRO A 67 -0.37 7.12 9.77
C PRO A 67 -1.80 7.42 10.24
N LYS A 68 -2.30 8.61 9.89
CA LYS A 68 -3.68 8.99 10.21
C LYS A 68 -4.69 8.24 9.34
N TYR A 69 -4.30 7.94 8.11
CA TYR A 69 -5.11 7.22 7.15
C TYR A 69 -4.32 6.05 6.59
N VAL A 70 -5.01 4.93 6.35
CA VAL A 70 -4.45 3.76 5.69
C VAL A 70 -5.39 3.39 4.55
N ALA A 71 -4.84 3.09 3.38
CA ALA A 71 -5.61 2.57 2.26
C ALA A 71 -4.82 1.47 1.55
N SER A 72 -5.54 0.51 0.99
CA SER A 72 -5.00 -0.50 0.10
C SER A 72 -5.79 -0.52 -1.21
N TYR A 73 -5.29 -1.22 -2.22
CA TYR A 73 -6.05 -1.48 -3.43
C TYR A 73 -6.38 -2.97 -3.52
N ALA A 74 -7.64 -3.29 -3.76
CA ALA A 74 -8.11 -4.63 -4.01
C ALA A 74 -8.35 -4.83 -5.50
N ILE A 75 -7.66 -5.80 -6.11
CA ILE A 75 -8.02 -6.39 -7.40
C ILE A 75 -8.61 -7.78 -7.14
N THR A 76 -9.24 -8.39 -8.14
CA THR A 76 -10.13 -9.57 -7.96
C THR A 76 -9.58 -10.65 -7.02
N ALA A 77 -8.31 -11.04 -7.14
CA ALA A 77 -7.72 -12.10 -6.34
C ALA A 77 -7.09 -11.64 -5.01
N THR A 78 -7.01 -10.34 -4.75
CA THR A 78 -6.36 -9.79 -3.56
C THR A 78 -7.33 -9.40 -2.46
N ILE A 79 -8.65 -9.58 -2.66
CA ILE A 79 -9.66 -9.08 -1.72
C ILE A 79 -9.49 -9.69 -0.32
N ASP A 80 -9.29 -11.01 -0.22
CA ASP A 80 -9.19 -11.70 1.07
C ASP A 80 -7.98 -11.21 1.87
N THR A 81 -6.83 -11.07 1.21
CA THR A 81 -5.65 -10.51 1.87
C THR A 81 -5.87 -9.03 2.23
N CYS A 82 -6.48 -8.21 1.39
CA CYS A 82 -6.79 -6.81 1.74
C CYS A 82 -7.63 -6.66 3.02
N MET A 83 -8.52 -7.60 3.32
CA MET A 83 -9.36 -7.57 4.53
C MET A 83 -8.55 -7.71 5.82
N GLU A 84 -7.34 -8.28 5.80
CA GLU A 84 -6.46 -8.39 6.98
C GLU A 84 -5.91 -7.04 7.46
N LEU A 85 -6.10 -5.97 6.67
CA LEU A 85 -5.64 -4.62 7.02
C LEU A 85 -6.51 -3.94 8.09
N GLY A 86 -7.77 -4.38 8.29
CA GLY A 86 -8.74 -3.71 9.17
C GLY A 86 -9.92 -4.57 9.56
#